data_AF-A0A9P7N143-F1
#
_entry.id   AF-A0A9P7N143-F1
#
_cell.length_a   1.000
_cell.length_b   1.000
_cell.length_c   1.000
_cell.angle_alpha   90.00
_cell.angle_beta   90.00
_cell.angle_gamma   90.00
#
_symmetry.space_group_name_H-M   'P 1'
#
loop_
_entity.id
_entity.type
_entity.pdbx_description
1 polymer ?
#
loop_
_entity_poly.entity_id
_entity_poly.type
_entity_poly.pdbx_seq_one_letter_code
_entity_poly.pdbx_strand_id
1 'polypeptide(L)'
;MDISATRMMNTDGLPPVTRPPNISDFYIGVDVGTGSARACIIDETGDIKALASENIKLWQPETGYYEQSTSDIWQCICECVRRVVSESNVNPSHIKGIGFDATCSLAVFSTDTDEPVAVTGPDFVNDGQDRNVILWLDHRPVAETELINATNHKLLKYVGGKMSIEMEIPKILWLKNNMPAEKFARCKFYDLGDALTHLASGNEARSFCSTVCKQGYIPVGVDDSEKGWQEDFFETIGLGELAENNFERMGGVHGK
;
A
#
# COMPACT_ATOMS: atom_id res chain seq x y z
N MET A 1 62.43 -18.44 38.36
CA MET A 1 62.41 -18.96 36.97
C MET A 1 60.95 -18.99 36.56
N ASP A 2 60.33 -17.82 36.41
CA ASP A 2 60.47 -16.86 35.30
C ASP A 2 59.73 -17.34 34.05
N ILE A 3 58.49 -16.86 33.88
CA ILE A 3 57.73 -16.93 32.63
C ILE A 3 57.24 -15.51 32.36
N SER A 4 58.17 -14.64 31.99
CA SER A 4 57.89 -13.40 31.27
C SER A 4 57.74 -13.72 29.78
N ALA A 5 56.59 -13.39 29.18
CA ALA A 5 56.45 -12.86 27.81
C ALA A 5 54.97 -12.87 27.38
N THR A 6 54.23 -11.84 27.78
CA THR A 6 52.99 -11.47 27.11
C THR A 6 53.34 -10.93 25.72
N ARG A 7 53.03 -11.69 24.67
CA ARG A 7 53.22 -11.27 23.29
C ARG A 7 52.09 -10.29 22.93
N MET A 8 52.34 -8.99 23.10
CA MET A 8 51.54 -7.94 22.45
C MET A 8 51.69 -8.12 20.94
N MET A 9 50.62 -8.52 20.25
CA MET A 9 50.55 -8.40 18.80
C MET A 9 50.27 -6.94 18.48
N ASN A 10 51.30 -6.25 17.98
CA ASN A 10 51.18 -4.97 17.29
C ASN A 10 50.19 -5.13 16.13
N THR A 11 49.10 -4.36 16.14
CA THR A 11 48.25 -4.13 14.96
C THR A 11 48.68 -2.88 14.17
N ASP A 12 49.83 -2.30 14.51
CA ASP A 12 50.40 -1.14 13.81
C ASP A 12 51.03 -1.60 12.47
N GLY A 13 50.22 -1.63 11.42
CA GLY A 13 50.71 -1.92 10.08
C GLY A 13 49.68 -2.13 8.98
N LEU A 14 48.38 -2.15 9.27
CA LEU A 14 47.37 -2.11 8.21
C LEU A 14 47.19 -0.65 7.76
N PRO A 15 47.30 -0.35 6.45
CA PRO A 15 46.93 0.98 5.98
C PRO A 15 45.49 1.26 6.41
N PRO A 16 45.14 2.50 6.81
CA PRO A 16 43.75 2.83 7.06
C PRO A 16 42.95 2.44 5.82
N VAL A 17 41.88 1.66 6.01
CA VAL A 17 40.90 1.45 4.96
C VAL A 17 40.29 2.81 4.70
N THR A 18 40.88 3.57 3.78
CA THR A 18 40.28 4.80 3.28
C THR A 18 39.08 4.37 2.47
N ARG A 19 37.91 4.36 3.11
CA ARG A 19 36.65 4.35 2.37
C ARG A 19 36.78 5.47 1.33
N PRO A 20 36.57 5.21 0.02
CA PRO A 20 36.57 6.28 -0.98
C PRO A 20 35.64 7.40 -0.49
N PRO A 21 35.90 8.67 -0.86
CA PRO A 21 35.12 9.82 -0.36
C PRO A 21 33.64 9.47 -0.39
N ASN A 22 33.01 9.45 0.80
CA ASN A 22 31.71 8.85 1.09
C ASN A 22 30.76 8.93 -0.12
N ILE A 23 30.68 7.85 -0.90
CA ILE A 23 29.55 7.63 -1.79
C ILE A 23 28.45 7.17 -0.84
N SER A 24 27.76 8.13 -0.24
CA SER A 24 26.59 7.84 0.55
C SER A 24 25.51 7.33 -0.40
N ASP A 25 25.02 6.13 -0.13
CA ASP A 25 23.79 5.65 -0.75
C ASP A 25 22.62 6.43 -0.17
N PHE A 26 21.65 6.75 -1.02
CA PHE A 26 20.46 7.51 -0.66
C PHE A 26 19.19 6.70 -0.93
N TYR A 27 18.14 7.01 -0.19
CA TYR A 27 16.82 6.39 -0.32
C TYR A 27 15.75 7.46 -0.30
N ILE A 28 14.66 7.23 -1.03
CA ILE A 28 13.49 8.11 -1.01
C ILE A 28 12.38 7.44 -0.19
N GLY A 29 11.84 8.18 0.78
CA GLY A 29 10.59 7.82 1.45
C GLY A 29 9.46 8.69 0.93
N VAL A 30 8.32 8.09 0.61
CA VAL A 30 7.08 8.79 0.24
C VAL A 30 6.00 8.46 1.28
N ASP A 31 5.41 9.49 1.87
CA ASP A 31 4.30 9.40 2.83
C ASP A 31 3.05 10.08 2.24
N VAL A 32 2.00 9.30 2.01
CA VAL A 32 0.71 9.75 1.49
C VAL A 32 -0.32 9.78 2.61
N GLY A 33 -0.44 10.95 3.22
CA GLY A 33 -1.49 11.25 4.19
C GLY A 33 -2.81 11.66 3.53
N THR A 34 -3.81 11.95 4.36
CA THR A 34 -5.14 12.38 3.87
C THR A 34 -5.10 13.65 3.03
N GLY A 35 -4.30 14.64 3.42
CA GLY A 35 -4.31 15.97 2.79
C GLY A 35 -3.12 16.26 1.89
N SER A 36 -2.07 15.44 1.93
CA SER A 36 -0.83 15.75 1.22
C SER A 36 0.03 14.52 0.96
N ALA A 37 0.73 14.51 -0.17
CA ALA A 37 1.84 13.60 -0.44
C ALA A 37 3.14 14.27 -0.04
N ARG A 38 4.01 13.56 0.66
CA ARG A 38 5.32 14.04 1.10
C ARG A 38 6.39 13.12 0.56
N ALA A 39 7.53 13.69 0.20
CA ALA A 39 8.73 12.92 -0.10
C ALA A 39 9.90 13.45 0.72
N CYS A 40 10.79 12.56 1.14
CA CYS A 40 12.09 12.92 1.67
C CYS A 40 13.17 12.05 1.03
N ILE A 41 14.38 12.58 0.98
CA ILE A 41 15.58 11.80 0.64
C ILE A 41 16.47 11.71 1.88
N ILE A 42 16.87 10.49 2.22
CA ILE A 42 17.69 10.16 3.39
C ILE A 42 18.97 9.46 2.95
N ASP A 43 20.04 9.58 3.74
CA ASP A 43 21.25 8.77 3.55
C ASP A 43 21.27 7.51 4.41
N GLU A 44 22.31 6.69 4.27
CA GLU A 44 22.56 5.46 5.04
C GLU A 44 22.62 5.65 6.57
N THR A 45 22.77 6.89 7.06
CA THR A 45 22.78 7.21 8.49
C THR A 45 21.40 7.61 9.01
N GLY A 46 20.43 7.80 8.11
CA GLY A 46 19.08 8.28 8.43
C GLY A 46 18.93 9.81 8.36
N ASP A 47 19.98 10.53 7.92
CA ASP A 47 19.92 11.99 7.82
C ASP A 47 19.08 12.42 6.61
N ILE A 48 18.06 13.24 6.86
CA ILE A 48 17.23 13.86 5.82
C ILE A 48 18.02 14.95 5.10
N LYS A 49 18.13 14.86 3.77
CA LYS A 49 18.82 15.88 2.94
C LYS A 49 17.87 16.87 2.28
N ALA A 50 16.63 16.46 2.00
CA ALA A 50 15.57 17.33 1.53
C ALA A 50 14.20 16.73 1.83
N LEU A 51 13.18 17.60 1.91
CA LEU A 51 11.79 17.23 2.12
C LEU A 51 10.89 18.14 1.27
N ALA A 52 9.88 17.56 0.65
CA ALA A 52 8.85 18.28 -0.08
C ALA A 52 7.45 17.75 0.28
N SER A 53 6.44 18.58 0.09
CA SER A 53 5.04 18.23 0.29
C SER A 53 4.17 18.90 -0.76
N GLU A 54 3.14 18.21 -1.22
CA GLU A 54 2.11 18.70 -2.13
C GLU A 54 0.73 18.29 -1.64
N ASN A 55 -0.24 19.20 -1.77
CA ASN A 55 -1.59 18.95 -1.31
C ASN A 55 -2.32 18.02 -2.28
N ILE A 56 -3.01 17.02 -1.73
CA ILE A 56 -3.84 16.07 -2.50
C ILE A 56 -5.28 16.57 -2.51
N LYS A 57 -5.95 16.42 -3.64
CA LYS A 57 -7.38 16.74 -3.75
C LYS A 57 -8.23 15.71 -2.98
N LEU A 58 -9.24 16.23 -2.30
CA LEU A 58 -10.24 15.44 -1.58
C LEU A 58 -11.63 15.79 -2.11
N TRP A 59 -12.42 14.78 -2.43
CA TRP A 59 -13.81 14.94 -2.80
C TRP A 59 -14.72 14.37 -1.72
N GLN A 60 -15.80 15.10 -1.43
CA GLN A 60 -16.87 14.66 -0.54
C GLN A 60 -18.19 14.75 -1.30
N PRO A 61 -18.54 13.75 -2.14
CA PRO A 61 -19.75 13.81 -2.94
C PRO A 61 -21.02 13.83 -2.07
N GLU A 62 -20.99 13.15 -0.92
CA GLU A 62 -22.08 13.07 0.04
C GLU A 62 -21.55 13.00 1.48
N THR A 63 -22.44 13.11 2.46
CA THR A 63 -22.04 12.98 3.87
C THR A 63 -21.56 11.56 4.17
N GLY A 64 -20.34 11.44 4.71
CA GLY A 64 -19.71 10.14 4.99
C GLY A 64 -18.95 9.53 3.82
N TYR A 65 -19.00 10.14 2.62
CA TYR A 65 -18.31 9.68 1.43
C TYR A 65 -17.07 10.54 1.21
N TYR A 66 -15.89 9.92 1.14
CA TYR A 66 -14.63 10.61 0.94
C TYR A 66 -13.79 9.88 -0.10
N GLU A 67 -13.45 10.61 -1.16
CA GLU A 67 -12.81 10.06 -2.35
C GLU A 67 -11.53 10.81 -2.68
N GLN A 68 -10.58 10.08 -3.27
CA GLN A 68 -9.36 10.63 -3.85
C GLN A 68 -9.12 10.02 -5.24
N SER A 69 -8.06 10.48 -5.90
CA SER A 69 -7.65 10.02 -7.22
C SER A 69 -6.21 9.53 -7.15
N THR A 70 -5.95 8.30 -7.62
CA THR A 70 -4.56 7.82 -7.74
C THR A 70 -3.76 8.65 -8.75
N SER A 71 -4.41 9.19 -9.79
CA SER A 71 -3.77 10.07 -10.77
C SER A 71 -3.30 11.39 -10.14
N ASP A 72 -4.15 12.02 -9.32
CA ASP A 72 -3.81 13.25 -8.57
C ASP A 72 -2.70 12.98 -7.54
N ILE A 73 -2.85 11.93 -6.73
CA ILE A 73 -1.85 11.51 -5.74
C ILE A 73 -0.51 11.25 -6.40
N TRP A 74 -0.49 10.51 -7.51
CA TRP A 74 0.74 10.17 -8.22
C TRP A 74 1.42 11.41 -8.81
N GLN A 75 0.66 12.36 -9.33
CA GLN A 75 1.19 13.65 -9.77
C GLN A 75 1.88 14.39 -8.61
N CYS A 76 1.20 14.52 -7.46
CA CYS A 76 1.76 15.15 -6.26
C CYS A 76 3.06 14.46 -5.79
N ILE A 77 3.09 13.12 -5.79
CA ILE A 77 4.29 12.35 -5.46
C ILE A 77 5.42 12.68 -6.44
N CYS A 78 5.16 12.68 -7.75
CA CYS A 78 6.16 12.98 -8.76
C CYS A 78 6.73 14.40 -8.60
N GLU A 79 5.89 15.38 -8.24
CA GLU A 79 6.32 16.75 -7.94
C GLU A 79 7.21 16.81 -6.69
N CYS A 80 6.81 16.16 -5.60
CA CYS A 80 7.60 16.06 -4.38
C CYS A 80 8.96 15.38 -4.63
N VAL A 81 8.97 14.24 -5.32
CA VAL A 81 10.19 13.47 -5.63
C VAL A 81 11.15 14.30 -6.48
N ARG A 82 10.67 14.95 -7.54
CA ARG A 82 11.51 15.84 -8.37
C ARG A 82 12.11 16.98 -7.56
N ARG A 83 11.33 17.54 -6.63
CA ARG A 83 11.78 18.64 -5.76
C ARG A 83 12.88 18.19 -4.80
N VAL A 84 12.70 17.09 -4.08
CA VAL A 84 13.72 16.62 -3.12
C VAL A 84 15.02 16.19 -3.81
N VAL A 85 14.94 15.61 -5.02
CA VAL A 85 16.13 15.27 -5.82
C VAL A 85 16.86 16.55 -6.24
N SER A 86 16.13 17.57 -6.69
CA SER A 86 16.70 18.87 -7.07
C SER A 86 17.34 19.59 -5.88
N GLU A 87 16.64 19.68 -4.75
CA GLU A 87 17.05 20.50 -3.60
C GLU A 87 18.17 19.85 -2.78
N SER A 88 18.21 18.51 -2.72
CA SER A 88 19.26 17.78 -1.98
C SER A 88 20.63 17.84 -2.65
N ASN A 89 20.70 18.21 -3.93
CA ASN A 89 21.91 18.14 -4.77
C ASN A 89 22.55 16.73 -4.80
N VAL A 90 21.77 15.69 -4.53
CA VAL A 90 22.22 14.30 -4.59
C VAL A 90 22.28 13.85 -6.05
N ASN A 91 23.33 13.10 -6.39
CA ASN A 91 23.39 12.42 -7.69
C ASN A 91 22.32 11.32 -7.76
N PRO A 92 21.34 11.38 -8.69
CA PRO A 92 20.29 10.37 -8.77
C PRO A 92 20.79 8.92 -8.92
N SER A 93 21.99 8.70 -9.47
CA SER A 93 22.58 7.34 -9.58
C SER A 93 22.95 6.72 -8.22
N HIS A 94 22.98 7.51 -7.15
CA HIS A 94 23.23 7.04 -5.79
C HIS A 94 21.93 6.77 -5.02
N ILE A 95 20.75 7.02 -5.62
CA ILE A 95 19.47 6.66 -5.02
C ILE A 95 19.23 5.17 -5.28
N LYS A 96 19.23 4.37 -4.22
CA LYS A 96 19.18 2.90 -4.30
C LYS A 96 17.78 2.32 -4.16
N GLY A 97 16.82 3.11 -3.71
CA GLY A 97 15.44 2.66 -3.58
C GLY A 97 14.47 3.77 -3.23
N ILE A 98 13.19 3.46 -3.40
CA ILE A 98 12.05 4.27 -3.02
C ILE A 98 11.06 3.39 -2.25
N GLY A 99 10.52 3.91 -1.14
CA GLY A 99 9.48 3.26 -0.35
C GLY A 99 8.24 4.13 -0.25
N PHE A 100 7.06 3.49 -0.18
CA PHE A 100 5.76 4.15 -0.06
C PHE A 100 5.08 3.76 1.25
N ASP A 101 4.58 4.76 1.97
CA ASP A 101 3.65 4.64 3.07
C ASP A 101 2.39 5.44 2.74
N ALA A 102 1.22 4.91 3.08
CA ALA A 102 -0.05 5.52 2.72
C ALA A 102 -1.17 5.16 3.69
N THR A 103 -2.19 6.03 3.76
CA THR A 103 -3.43 5.74 4.50
C THR A 103 -4.10 4.43 4.04
N CYS A 104 -4.85 3.80 4.95
CA CYS A 104 -5.66 2.59 4.70
C CYS A 104 -6.86 2.89 3.78
N SER A 105 -6.60 3.03 2.49
CA SER A 105 -7.57 3.46 1.50
C SER A 105 -7.63 2.45 0.37
N LEU A 106 -8.85 2.16 -0.09
CA LEU A 106 -9.08 1.23 -1.19
C LEU A 106 -8.88 1.96 -2.51
N ALA A 107 -7.93 1.52 -3.34
CA ALA A 107 -7.77 1.96 -4.72
C ALA A 107 -8.29 0.89 -5.70
N VAL A 108 -9.02 1.33 -6.72
CA VAL A 108 -9.69 0.44 -7.67
C VAL A 108 -9.19 0.69 -9.10
N PHE A 109 -8.82 -0.39 -9.78
CA PHE A 109 -8.30 -0.37 -11.14
C PHE A 109 -9.01 -1.40 -12.02
N SER A 110 -8.98 -1.18 -13.33
CA SER A 110 -9.52 -2.09 -14.32
C SER A 110 -8.61 -3.30 -14.50
N THR A 111 -9.16 -4.51 -14.49
CA THR A 111 -8.41 -5.73 -14.83
C THR A 111 -7.93 -5.72 -16.28
N ASP A 112 -8.66 -5.04 -17.17
CA ASP A 112 -8.43 -5.15 -18.61
C ASP A 112 -7.48 -4.08 -19.15
N THR A 113 -7.48 -2.90 -18.51
CA THR A 113 -6.77 -1.72 -19.01
C THR A 113 -5.78 -1.14 -18.01
N ASP A 114 -5.79 -1.60 -16.76
CA ASP A 114 -4.99 -1.05 -15.66
C ASP A 114 -5.27 0.44 -15.35
N GLU A 115 -6.39 0.96 -15.88
CA GLU A 115 -6.80 2.34 -15.69
C GLU A 115 -7.65 2.49 -14.40
N PRO A 116 -7.64 3.68 -13.76
CA PRO A 116 -8.49 4.00 -12.62
C PRO A 116 -9.98 3.75 -12.87
N VAL A 117 -10.65 3.05 -11.95
CA VAL A 117 -12.09 2.82 -12.01
C VAL A 117 -12.80 3.74 -11.02
N ALA A 118 -13.67 4.63 -11.51
CA ALA A 118 -14.42 5.54 -10.66
C ALA A 118 -15.31 4.80 -9.65
N VAL A 119 -15.26 5.26 -8.39
CA VAL A 119 -15.99 4.68 -7.24
C VAL A 119 -17.17 5.54 -6.77
N THR A 120 -17.41 6.67 -7.44
CA THR A 120 -18.53 7.56 -7.14
C THR A 120 -19.83 7.03 -7.76
N GLY A 121 -20.82 6.68 -6.94
CA GLY A 121 -22.16 6.32 -7.43
C GLY A 121 -22.99 7.51 -7.90
N PRO A 122 -24.18 7.28 -8.49
CA PRO A 122 -24.79 5.96 -8.73
C PRO A 122 -24.40 5.30 -10.06
N ASP A 123 -23.88 6.06 -11.03
CA ASP A 123 -23.54 5.55 -12.36
C ASP A 123 -22.08 5.05 -12.46
N PHE A 124 -21.24 5.39 -11.48
CA PHE A 124 -19.82 5.04 -11.44
C PHE A 124 -19.07 5.54 -12.67
N VAL A 125 -19.57 6.57 -13.34
CA VAL A 125 -18.92 7.11 -14.55
C VAL A 125 -17.73 7.97 -14.12
N ASN A 126 -16.62 7.83 -14.84
CA ASN A 126 -15.48 8.71 -14.63
C ASN A 126 -15.80 10.09 -15.20
N ASP A 127 -15.78 11.11 -14.35
CA ASP A 127 -16.03 12.52 -14.67
C ASP A 127 -14.77 13.27 -15.14
N GLY A 128 -13.70 12.53 -15.43
CA GLY A 128 -12.38 13.06 -15.80
C GLY A 128 -11.49 13.36 -14.60
N GLN A 129 -11.93 13.02 -13.38
CA GLN A 129 -11.16 13.25 -12.15
C GLN A 129 -10.53 11.97 -11.59
N ASP A 130 -10.77 10.81 -12.22
CA ASP A 130 -10.24 9.51 -11.81
C ASP A 130 -10.46 9.25 -10.31
N ARG A 131 -11.67 9.53 -9.80
CA ARG A 131 -12.03 9.31 -8.39
C ARG A 131 -12.16 7.82 -8.11
N ASN A 132 -11.03 7.14 -7.97
CA ASN A 132 -10.91 5.67 -7.86
C ASN A 132 -10.42 5.20 -6.48
N VAL A 133 -10.30 6.11 -5.52
CA VAL A 133 -9.91 5.79 -4.14
C VAL A 133 -11.08 6.04 -3.19
N ILE A 134 -11.48 5.01 -2.42
CA ILE A 134 -12.36 5.17 -1.26
C ILE A 134 -11.47 5.36 -0.02
N LEU A 135 -11.41 6.60 0.48
CA LEU A 135 -10.51 7.02 1.55
C LEU A 135 -10.79 6.26 2.87
N TRP A 136 -9.79 6.09 3.73
CA TRP A 136 -9.96 5.52 5.09
C TRP A 136 -11.09 6.17 5.90
N LEU A 137 -11.28 7.49 5.77
CA LEU A 137 -12.33 8.28 6.44
C LEU A 137 -13.75 7.99 5.93
N ASP A 138 -13.87 7.28 4.81
CA ASP A 138 -15.15 6.96 4.19
C ASP A 138 -15.91 5.89 4.99
N HIS A 139 -17.13 6.24 5.39
CA HIS A 139 -18.02 5.41 6.18
C HIS A 139 -19.26 4.97 5.38
N ARG A 140 -19.19 4.91 4.05
CA ARG A 140 -20.28 4.37 3.23
C ARG A 140 -20.63 2.89 3.50
N PRO A 141 -19.70 1.98 3.90
CA PRO A 141 -20.01 0.56 3.98
C PRO A 141 -20.49 0.12 5.38
N VAL A 142 -21.40 0.87 6.01
CA VAL A 142 -21.88 0.55 7.38
C VAL A 142 -22.55 -0.82 7.41
N ALA A 143 -23.53 -1.04 6.52
CA ALA A 143 -24.30 -2.27 6.48
C ALA A 143 -23.43 -3.49 6.14
N GLU A 144 -22.48 -3.31 5.22
CA GLU A 144 -21.50 -4.33 4.85
C GLU A 144 -20.57 -4.69 6.01
N THR A 145 -20.13 -3.68 6.77
CA THR A 145 -19.29 -3.89 7.96
C THR A 145 -20.05 -4.66 9.04
N GLU A 146 -21.32 -4.35 9.27
CA GLU A 146 -22.18 -5.06 10.21
C GLU A 146 -22.40 -6.52 9.78
N LEU A 147 -22.67 -6.76 8.48
CA LEU A 147 -22.82 -8.09 7.91
C LEU A 147 -21.56 -8.93 8.09
N ILE A 148 -20.40 -8.38 7.73
CA ILE A 148 -19.10 -9.06 7.86
C ILE A 148 -18.85 -9.44 9.32
N ASN A 149 -19.08 -8.52 10.25
CA ASN A 149 -18.82 -8.77 11.67
C ASN A 149 -19.82 -9.75 12.30
N ALA A 150 -21.05 -9.83 11.79
CA ALA A 150 -22.05 -10.79 12.24
C ALA A 150 -21.71 -12.25 11.88
N THR A 151 -20.80 -12.48 10.92
CA THR A 151 -20.36 -13.84 10.55
C THR A 151 -19.64 -14.57 11.69
N ASN A 152 -19.01 -13.82 12.61
CA ASN A 152 -18.09 -14.36 13.61
C ASN A 152 -16.99 -15.26 13.00
N HIS A 153 -16.62 -15.00 11.74
CA HIS A 153 -15.67 -15.85 11.01
C HIS A 153 -14.29 -15.85 11.70
N LYS A 154 -13.59 -16.99 11.63
CA LYS A 154 -12.31 -17.20 12.34
C LYS A 154 -11.25 -16.16 12.00
N LEU A 155 -11.29 -15.58 10.79
CA LEU A 155 -10.31 -14.57 10.37
C LEU A 155 -10.37 -13.30 11.23
N LEU A 156 -11.55 -12.97 11.79
CA LEU A 156 -11.76 -11.68 12.46
C LEU A 156 -10.83 -11.52 13.67
N LYS A 157 -10.37 -12.62 14.27
CA LYS A 157 -9.38 -12.59 15.35
C LYS A 157 -8.05 -11.93 14.95
N TYR A 158 -7.67 -11.99 13.67
CA TYR A 158 -6.41 -11.39 13.18
C TYR A 158 -6.51 -9.89 12.90
N VAL A 159 -7.73 -9.34 12.87
CA VAL A 159 -7.99 -7.90 12.70
C VAL A 159 -8.57 -7.26 13.97
N GLY A 160 -8.35 -7.87 15.14
CA GLY A 160 -8.80 -7.32 16.43
C GLY A 160 -10.21 -7.76 16.86
N GLY A 161 -10.71 -8.87 16.32
CA GLY A 161 -12.00 -9.49 16.66
C GLY A 161 -13.17 -8.98 15.84
N LYS A 162 -13.01 -7.87 15.13
CA LYS A 162 -13.99 -7.30 14.20
C LYS A 162 -13.26 -6.50 13.13
N MET A 163 -13.79 -6.50 11.92
CA MET A 163 -13.29 -5.67 10.82
C MET A 163 -13.77 -4.23 11.00
N SER A 164 -12.86 -3.28 10.82
CA SER A 164 -13.19 -1.85 10.84
C SER A 164 -13.92 -1.46 9.55
N ILE A 165 -14.82 -0.47 9.64
CA ILE A 165 -15.47 0.13 8.46
C ILE A 165 -14.47 0.77 7.49
N GLU A 166 -13.32 1.17 8.01
CA GLU A 166 -12.26 1.85 7.27
C GLU A 166 -11.43 0.89 6.38
N MET A 167 -11.52 -0.42 6.63
CA MET A 167 -10.79 -1.47 5.90
C MET A 167 -11.36 -1.74 4.50
N GLU A 168 -10.61 -2.44 3.66
CA GLU A 168 -10.95 -2.59 2.24
C GLU A 168 -12.12 -3.55 1.99
N ILE A 169 -12.23 -4.66 2.71
CA ILE A 169 -13.25 -5.68 2.41
C ILE A 169 -14.69 -5.14 2.55
N PRO A 170 -15.07 -4.37 3.59
CA PRO A 170 -16.38 -3.72 3.63
C PRO A 170 -16.62 -2.78 2.44
N LYS A 171 -15.61 -2.01 2.05
CA LYS A 171 -15.69 -1.09 0.89
C LYS A 171 -15.85 -1.84 -0.42
N ILE A 172 -15.16 -2.97 -0.60
CA ILE A 172 -15.30 -3.84 -1.78
C ILE A 172 -16.70 -4.46 -1.82
N LEU A 173 -17.23 -4.92 -0.68
CA LEU A 173 -18.60 -5.44 -0.60
C LEU A 173 -19.63 -4.34 -0.93
N TRP A 174 -19.41 -3.11 -0.48
CA TRP A 174 -20.28 -1.99 -0.82
C TRP A 174 -20.25 -1.70 -2.31
N LEU A 175 -19.05 -1.71 -2.93
CA LEU A 175 -18.92 -1.58 -4.38
C LEU A 175 -19.67 -2.71 -5.10
N LYS A 176 -19.56 -3.96 -4.65
CA LYS A 176 -20.34 -5.06 -5.23
C LYS A 176 -21.85 -4.81 -5.18
N ASN A 177 -22.34 -4.27 -4.07
CA ASN A 177 -23.77 -4.06 -3.86
C ASN A 177 -24.34 -2.86 -4.63
N ASN A 178 -23.50 -1.89 -4.98
CA ASN A 178 -23.95 -0.61 -5.55
C ASN A 178 -23.45 -0.36 -6.98
N MET A 179 -22.31 -0.91 -7.38
CA MET A 179 -21.74 -0.79 -8.73
C MET A 179 -22.42 -1.77 -9.70
N PRO A 180 -22.64 -1.38 -10.98
CA PRO A 180 -23.10 -2.31 -12.00
C PRO A 180 -22.23 -3.59 -12.05
N ALA A 181 -22.86 -4.75 -12.08
CA ALA A 181 -22.18 -6.04 -11.89
C ALA A 181 -21.09 -6.29 -12.95
N GLU A 182 -21.34 -5.91 -14.20
CA GLU A 182 -20.39 -6.01 -15.31
C GLU A 182 -19.15 -5.12 -15.11
N LYS A 183 -19.31 -4.03 -14.38
CA LYS A 183 -18.20 -3.13 -14.04
C LYS A 183 -17.42 -3.66 -12.84
N PHE A 184 -18.12 -4.10 -11.79
CA PHE A 184 -17.50 -4.70 -10.62
C PHE A 184 -16.64 -5.91 -10.99
N ALA A 185 -17.14 -6.78 -11.87
CA ALA A 185 -16.44 -7.98 -12.34
C ALA A 185 -15.07 -7.68 -13.00
N ARG A 186 -14.88 -6.46 -13.51
CA ARG A 186 -13.66 -5.99 -14.20
C ARG A 186 -12.79 -5.12 -13.30
N CYS A 187 -13.01 -5.15 -11.98
CA CYS A 187 -12.23 -4.42 -11.00
C CYS A 187 -11.20 -5.32 -10.30
N LYS A 188 -10.00 -4.79 -10.10
CA LYS A 188 -8.97 -5.29 -9.17
C LYS A 188 -8.70 -4.24 -8.10
N PHE A 189 -8.30 -4.72 -6.93
CA PHE A 189 -8.32 -3.95 -5.68
C PHE A 189 -6.95 -3.90 -5.03
N TYR A 190 -6.60 -2.74 -4.50
CA TYR A 190 -5.33 -2.46 -3.84
C TYR A 190 -5.61 -1.67 -2.55
N ASP A 191 -4.83 -1.93 -1.50
CA ASP A 191 -4.57 -0.87 -0.54
C ASP A 191 -3.71 0.21 -1.22
N LEU A 192 -3.90 1.47 -0.87
CA LEU A 192 -3.25 2.60 -1.53
C LEU A 192 -1.72 2.47 -1.57
N GLY A 193 -1.08 1.95 -0.52
CA GLY A 193 0.38 1.74 -0.52
C GLY A 193 0.84 0.73 -1.57
N ASP A 194 0.07 -0.34 -1.77
CA ASP A 194 0.34 -1.33 -2.80
C ASP A 194 0.06 -0.77 -4.20
N ALA A 195 -0.98 0.05 -4.37
CA ALA A 195 -1.27 0.74 -5.63
C ALA A 195 -0.11 1.65 -6.06
N LEU A 196 0.50 2.38 -5.12
CA LEU A 196 1.67 3.23 -5.42
C LEU A 196 2.88 2.40 -5.83
N THR A 197 3.10 1.25 -5.19
CA THR A 197 4.16 0.31 -5.58
C THR A 197 3.93 -0.22 -7.00
N HIS A 198 2.68 -0.55 -7.33
CA HIS A 198 2.28 -0.97 -8.66
C HIS A 198 2.51 0.14 -9.71
N LEU A 199 2.06 1.38 -9.45
CA LEU A 199 2.30 2.52 -10.34
C LEU A 199 3.80 2.80 -10.56
N ALA A 200 4.63 2.57 -9.53
CA ALA A 200 6.08 2.77 -9.61
C ALA A 200 6.84 1.68 -10.38
N SER A 201 6.31 0.46 -10.43
CA SER A 201 7.08 -0.73 -10.86
C SER A 201 6.39 -1.60 -11.91
N GLY A 202 5.09 -1.44 -12.13
CA GLY A 202 4.25 -2.36 -12.89
C GLY A 202 3.98 -3.70 -12.18
N ASN A 203 4.50 -3.91 -10.97
CA ASN A 203 4.31 -5.15 -10.23
C ASN A 203 2.95 -5.15 -9.50
N GLU A 204 2.18 -6.21 -9.65
CA GLU A 204 0.87 -6.37 -8.99
C GLU A 204 0.93 -7.10 -7.64
N ALA A 205 2.11 -7.27 -7.05
CA ALA A 205 2.23 -7.83 -5.71
C ALA A 205 1.50 -6.94 -4.67
N ARG A 206 0.95 -7.57 -3.64
CA ARG A 206 0.49 -6.89 -2.43
C ARG A 206 1.45 -7.16 -1.28
N SER A 207 1.63 -6.17 -0.41
CA SER A 207 2.44 -6.36 0.79
C SER A 207 1.68 -7.19 1.85
N PHE A 208 2.42 -7.94 2.67
CA PHE A 208 1.83 -8.57 3.85
C PHE A 208 1.27 -7.55 4.84
N CYS A 209 1.88 -6.35 4.91
CA CYS A 209 1.39 -5.27 5.77
C CYS A 209 -0.06 -4.93 5.43
N SER A 210 -0.37 -4.71 4.16
CA SER A 210 -1.72 -4.35 3.74
C SER A 210 -2.68 -5.54 3.79
N THR A 211 -2.31 -6.67 3.20
CA THR A 211 -3.20 -7.83 3.10
C THR A 211 -3.58 -8.42 4.46
N VAL A 212 -2.62 -8.56 5.38
CA VAL A 212 -2.85 -9.15 6.71
C VAL A 212 -3.59 -8.17 7.62
N CYS A 213 -3.12 -6.93 7.71
CA CYS A 213 -3.64 -5.99 8.70
C CYS A 213 -4.98 -5.38 8.31
N LYS A 214 -5.32 -5.36 7.01
CA LYS A 214 -6.44 -4.57 6.49
C LYS A 214 -7.42 -5.38 5.63
N GLN A 215 -6.96 -6.44 4.95
CA GLN A 215 -7.77 -7.16 3.97
C GLN A 215 -8.16 -8.59 4.38
N GLY A 216 -7.78 -9.06 5.57
CA GLY A 216 -8.22 -10.36 6.08
C GLY A 216 -7.42 -11.56 5.56
N TYR A 217 -6.19 -11.34 5.10
CA TYR A 217 -5.27 -12.39 4.70
C TYR A 217 -4.65 -13.09 5.93
N ILE A 218 -4.65 -14.43 5.95
CA ILE A 218 -4.04 -15.22 7.02
C ILE A 218 -2.80 -15.92 6.45
N PRO A 219 -1.56 -15.60 6.85
CA PRO A 219 -0.35 -16.19 6.28
C PRO A 219 -0.36 -17.71 6.19
N VAL A 220 0.23 -18.26 5.13
CA VAL A 220 0.32 -19.70 4.90
C VAL A 220 0.98 -20.38 6.11
N GLY A 221 0.35 -21.43 6.62
CA GLY A 221 0.80 -22.15 7.82
C GLY A 221 0.25 -21.61 9.14
N VAL A 222 -0.55 -20.55 9.12
CA VAL A 222 -1.27 -20.05 10.30
C VAL A 222 -2.72 -20.57 10.27
N ASP A 223 -3.15 -21.29 11.32
CA ASP A 223 -4.50 -21.82 11.53
C ASP A 223 -5.15 -22.45 10.28
N ASP A 224 -4.41 -23.41 9.72
CA ASP A 224 -4.74 -24.21 8.53
C ASP A 224 -4.88 -23.39 7.23
N SER A 225 -4.36 -22.16 7.19
CA SER A 225 -4.31 -21.38 5.96
C SER A 225 -3.31 -21.99 4.98
N GLU A 226 -3.81 -22.46 3.83
CA GLU A 226 -3.00 -23.03 2.74
C GLU A 226 -2.70 -22.00 1.63
N LYS A 227 -3.65 -21.11 1.34
CA LYS A 227 -3.54 -20.11 0.25
C LYS A 227 -3.28 -18.70 0.75
N GLY A 228 -3.46 -18.45 2.04
CA GLY A 228 -3.47 -17.08 2.55
C GLY A 228 -4.86 -16.48 2.65
N TRP A 229 -5.44 -16.21 1.48
CA TRP A 229 -6.83 -15.77 1.33
C TRP A 229 -7.80 -16.88 1.79
N GLN A 230 -8.87 -16.46 2.46
CA GLN A 230 -9.85 -17.36 3.07
C GLN A 230 -11.08 -17.46 2.16
N GLU A 231 -11.13 -18.48 1.31
CA GLU A 231 -12.20 -18.71 0.32
C GLU A 231 -13.59 -18.80 0.97
N ASP A 232 -13.68 -19.55 2.07
CA ASP A 232 -14.89 -19.70 2.89
C ASP A 232 -15.42 -18.36 3.43
N PHE A 233 -14.52 -17.46 3.83
CA PHE A 233 -14.90 -16.12 4.25
C PHE A 233 -15.50 -15.32 3.10
N PHE A 234 -14.83 -15.26 1.94
CA PHE A 234 -15.32 -14.54 0.77
C PHE A 234 -16.67 -15.07 0.30
N GLU A 235 -16.86 -16.39 0.27
CA GLU A 235 -18.16 -17.01 -0.02
C GLU A 235 -19.24 -16.55 0.97
N THR A 236 -18.95 -16.63 2.27
CA THR A 236 -19.90 -16.31 3.35
C THR A 236 -20.41 -14.87 3.28
N ILE A 237 -19.55 -13.91 2.96
CA ILE A 237 -19.91 -12.48 2.90
C ILE A 237 -20.45 -12.07 1.53
N GLY A 238 -20.56 -13.00 0.59
CA GLY A 238 -21.07 -12.72 -0.76
C GLY A 238 -20.03 -12.15 -1.72
N LEU A 239 -18.73 -12.28 -1.47
CA LEU A 239 -17.63 -11.90 -2.35
C LEU A 239 -16.90 -13.11 -2.99
N GLY A 240 -17.54 -14.27 -3.08
CA GLY A 240 -16.93 -15.52 -3.59
C GLY A 240 -16.28 -15.41 -4.98
N GLU A 241 -16.78 -14.54 -5.86
CA GLU A 241 -16.18 -14.26 -7.18
C GLU A 241 -14.74 -13.71 -7.11
N LEU A 242 -14.31 -13.18 -5.96
CA LEU A 242 -12.93 -12.74 -5.75
C LEU A 242 -11.98 -13.90 -5.50
N ALA A 243 -12.46 -15.11 -5.24
CA ALA A 243 -11.63 -16.30 -5.10
C ALA A 243 -11.29 -16.96 -6.45
N GLU A 244 -12.01 -16.59 -7.51
CA GLU A 244 -11.76 -17.07 -8.86
C GLU A 244 -10.33 -16.73 -9.32
N ASN A 245 -9.78 -17.54 -10.23
CA ASN A 245 -8.44 -17.38 -10.79
C ASN A 245 -7.34 -17.18 -9.72
N ASN A 246 -7.44 -17.87 -8.59
CA ASN A 246 -6.51 -17.76 -7.45
C ASN A 246 -6.42 -16.34 -6.87
N PHE A 247 -7.54 -15.66 -6.68
CA PHE A 247 -7.59 -14.34 -6.05
C PHE A 247 -6.84 -13.24 -6.82
N GLU A 248 -6.72 -13.36 -8.14
CA GLU A 248 -6.00 -12.41 -9.00
C GLU A 248 -6.44 -10.96 -8.76
N ARG A 249 -7.76 -10.71 -8.65
CA ARG A 249 -8.34 -9.38 -8.38
C ARG A 249 -7.94 -8.78 -7.02
N MET A 250 -7.40 -9.60 -6.12
CA MET A 250 -6.90 -9.23 -4.79
C MET A 250 -5.37 -9.28 -4.67
N GLY A 251 -4.65 -9.54 -5.76
CA GLY A 251 -3.18 -9.67 -5.77
C GLY A 251 -2.65 -11.11 -5.77
N GLY A 252 -3.53 -12.09 -5.94
CA GLY A 252 -3.16 -13.49 -6.16
C GLY A 252 -2.81 -14.27 -4.88
N VAL A 253 -2.34 -15.50 -5.09
CA VAL A 253 -1.76 -16.36 -4.03
C VAL A 253 -0.24 -16.28 -4.14
N HIS A 254 0.45 -16.06 -3.02
CA HIS A 254 1.92 -15.98 -3.01
C HIS A 254 2.58 -17.18 -3.71
N GLY A 255 3.44 -16.89 -4.68
CA GLY A 255 4.22 -17.89 -5.43
C GLY A 255 3.49 -18.55 -6.60
N LYS A 256 2.33 -18.04 -7.01
CA LYS A 256 1.58 -18.48 -8.19
C LYS A 256 1.29 -17.33 -9.14
#